data_AF-A0A101DJW6-F1
#
_entry.id   AF-A0A101DJW6-F1
#
_cell.length_a   1.000
_cell.length_b   1.000
_cell.length_c   1.000
_cell.angle_alpha   90.00
_cell.angle_beta   90.00
_cell.angle_gamma   90.00
#
_symmetry.space_group_name_H-M   'P 1'
#
loop_
_entity.id
_entity.type
_entity.pdbx_description
1 polymer ?
#
loop_
_entity_poly.entity_id
_entity_poly.type
_entity_poly.pdbx_seq_one_letter_code
_entity_poly.pdbx_strand_id
1 'polypeptide(L)'
;MSIQKQFEQFYEKIKLTSSQREDAKKKYNGVCKKLHDHYYPGTEYNGSTKLLIGSYGKRTNIRPPRDVDVLFIMPDDKFDQYDDNESNGQSQLLQDIKKILSEKYSTTEKIKGWGKVVLVQFADGTHNIELLPAWEKENGKFIIPNTENGGFWETWDPRAEIKKINDSDKKTNGKTRALIRMIKKWSENCSVKLKSFQIEEKVVDFFSSNDSDEEYSILVRDFLGYFYNLVDEKVKSHVKTAHNRAIKACDLENEGKIEEATDEWKKIFGNDFPSVEGSSKSYQEDKPVLADHSHCEPLRWPFEKIYRVGIDAYIYTENKAKRLGGINSDGRVLPPGFYLKFIARTNAKGIFKYYWQVVNTGEAAKRNNDLRGKIFEGSQVQWEHTRYPGKHWIECFIVQGNICVARSGRFFVNIR
;
A
#
# COMPACT_ATOMS: atom_id res chain seq x y z
N MET A 1 0.62 -17.59 -28.65
CA MET A 1 1.23 -16.86 -27.50
C MET A 1 0.19 -16.89 -26.41
N SER A 2 0.43 -17.57 -25.28
CA SER A 2 -0.53 -17.61 -24.15
C SER A 2 -0.30 -16.39 -23.25
N ILE A 3 -1.33 -15.96 -22.53
CA ILE A 3 -1.27 -14.85 -21.56
C ILE A 3 -0.50 -15.22 -20.29
N GLN A 4 -0.17 -16.50 -20.12
CA GLN A 4 0.61 -17.04 -19.01
C GLN A 4 1.92 -16.28 -18.80
N LYS A 5 2.64 -15.93 -19.88
CA LYS A 5 3.90 -15.15 -19.79
C LYS A 5 3.69 -13.77 -19.16
N GLN A 6 2.59 -13.10 -19.48
CA GLN A 6 2.22 -11.80 -18.90
C GLN A 6 1.89 -11.95 -17.41
N PHE A 7 1.24 -13.04 -17.00
CA PHE A 7 1.01 -13.34 -15.59
C PHE A 7 2.31 -13.62 -14.82
N GLU A 8 3.27 -14.33 -15.42
CA GLU A 8 4.57 -14.58 -14.82
C GLU A 8 5.36 -13.27 -14.63
N GLN A 9 5.36 -12.41 -15.65
CA GLN A 9 5.95 -11.07 -15.56
C GLN A 9 5.25 -10.20 -14.52
N PHE A 10 3.92 -10.24 -14.46
CA PHE A 10 3.12 -9.56 -13.44
C PHE A 10 3.49 -10.04 -12.04
N TYR A 11 3.57 -11.36 -11.84
CA TYR A 11 3.93 -11.99 -10.58
C TYR A 11 5.31 -11.53 -10.09
N GLU A 12 6.32 -11.49 -10.97
CA GLU A 12 7.64 -10.97 -10.62
C GLU A 12 7.62 -9.46 -10.33
N LYS A 13 6.86 -8.67 -11.10
CA LYS A 13 6.76 -7.22 -10.91
C LYS A 13 6.15 -6.83 -9.56
N ILE A 14 5.19 -7.60 -9.05
CA ILE A 14 4.53 -7.34 -7.76
C ILE A 14 5.29 -7.89 -6.54
N LYS A 15 6.35 -8.69 -6.74
CA LYS A 15 7.26 -9.12 -5.66
C LYS A 15 8.23 -8.00 -5.30
N LEU A 16 8.67 -7.97 -4.04
CA LEU A 16 9.74 -7.05 -3.63
C LEU A 16 10.99 -7.25 -4.50
N THR A 17 11.65 -6.15 -4.85
CA THR A 17 12.96 -6.19 -5.50
C THR A 17 14.04 -6.70 -4.54
N SER A 18 15.23 -7.05 -5.04
CA SER A 18 16.37 -7.42 -4.19
C SER A 18 16.74 -6.31 -3.21
N SER A 19 16.80 -5.06 -3.67
CA SER A 19 17.08 -3.89 -2.81
C SER A 19 16.04 -3.69 -1.71
N GLN A 20 14.76 -3.94 -1.98
CA GLN A 20 13.70 -3.86 -0.98
C GLN A 20 13.81 -4.99 0.06
N ARG A 21 14.17 -6.20 -0.37
CA ARG A 21 14.44 -7.32 0.55
C ARG A 21 15.66 -7.06 1.44
N GLU A 22 16.69 -6.44 0.89
CA GLU A 22 17.89 -6.02 1.63
C GLU A 22 17.57 -4.92 2.65
N ASP A 23 16.77 -3.92 2.26
CA ASP A 23 16.26 -2.88 3.17
C ASP A 23 15.49 -3.49 4.35
N ALA A 24 14.52 -4.37 4.06
CA ALA A 24 13.79 -5.11 5.09
C ALA A 24 14.76 -5.86 6.02
N LYS A 25 15.69 -6.63 5.45
CA LYS A 25 16.68 -7.43 6.20
C LYS A 25 17.55 -6.59 7.11
N LYS A 26 18.06 -5.47 6.61
CA LYS A 26 18.87 -4.53 7.39
C LYS A 26 18.08 -4.01 8.58
N LYS A 27 16.82 -3.61 8.36
CA LYS A 27 15.99 -2.98 9.38
C LYS A 27 15.50 -3.95 10.45
N TYR A 28 14.90 -5.09 10.09
CA TYR A 28 14.42 -6.02 11.12
C TYR A 28 15.59 -6.59 11.93
N ASN A 29 16.75 -6.85 11.30
CA ASN A 29 17.93 -7.27 12.06
C ASN A 29 18.45 -6.14 12.95
N GLY A 30 18.46 -4.89 12.48
CA GLY A 30 18.86 -3.76 13.29
C GLY A 30 17.99 -3.57 14.53
N VAL A 31 16.68 -3.71 14.38
CA VAL A 31 15.70 -3.54 15.47
C VAL A 31 15.83 -4.70 16.46
N CYS A 32 15.76 -5.95 15.98
CA CYS A 32 15.88 -7.13 16.85
C CYS A 32 17.26 -7.21 17.52
N LYS A 33 18.34 -6.83 16.84
CA LYS A 33 19.68 -6.79 17.45
C LYS A 33 19.73 -5.82 18.63
N LYS A 34 19.12 -4.63 18.51
CA LYS A 34 19.13 -3.64 19.61
C LYS A 34 18.43 -4.18 20.85
N LEU A 35 17.32 -4.89 20.69
CA LEU A 35 16.65 -5.55 21.82
C LEU A 35 17.44 -6.75 22.33
N HIS A 36 18.03 -7.55 21.44
CA HIS A 36 18.86 -8.68 21.83
C HIS A 36 20.04 -8.25 22.70
N ASP A 37 20.79 -7.22 22.27
CA ASP A 37 21.93 -6.69 23.02
C ASP A 37 21.54 -6.18 24.43
N HIS A 38 20.26 -5.77 24.61
CA HIS A 38 19.73 -5.32 25.90
C HIS A 38 19.26 -6.49 26.79
N TYR A 39 18.47 -7.40 26.24
CA TYR A 39 17.79 -8.46 26.99
C TYR A 39 18.63 -9.74 27.16
N TYR A 40 19.61 -9.97 26.28
CA TYR A 40 20.51 -11.13 26.31
C TYR A 40 21.97 -10.65 26.41
N PRO A 41 22.35 -10.01 27.53
CA PRO A 41 23.71 -9.49 27.68
C PRO A 41 24.73 -10.65 27.65
N GLY A 42 25.84 -10.44 26.95
CA GLY A 42 26.91 -11.44 26.84
C GLY A 42 26.72 -12.47 25.72
N THR A 43 25.63 -12.41 24.94
CA THR A 43 25.45 -13.24 23.74
C THR A 43 25.54 -12.44 22.44
N GLU A 44 26.05 -13.06 21.38
CA GLU A 44 26.07 -12.45 20.06
C GLU A 44 24.72 -12.62 19.35
N TYR A 45 24.18 -11.53 18.80
CA TYR A 45 22.99 -11.59 17.97
C TYR A 45 23.25 -12.33 16.66
N ASN A 46 22.83 -13.59 16.62
CA ASN A 46 22.79 -14.43 15.41
C ASN A 46 21.38 -14.52 14.80
N GLY A 47 20.40 -13.91 15.44
CA GLY A 47 19.02 -13.89 14.98
C GLY A 47 18.10 -14.98 15.54
N SER A 48 18.54 -15.75 16.53
CA SER A 48 17.76 -16.76 17.26
C SER A 48 16.58 -16.17 18.03
N THR A 49 16.69 -14.93 18.52
CA THR A 49 15.67 -14.28 19.35
C THR A 49 14.60 -13.54 18.54
N LYS A 50 14.38 -13.94 17.28
CA LYS A 50 13.33 -13.37 16.44
C LYS A 50 12.65 -14.42 15.56
N LEU A 51 11.43 -14.10 15.16
CA LEU A 51 10.67 -14.82 14.14
C LEU A 51 10.02 -13.81 13.19
N LEU A 52 10.27 -13.93 11.88
CA LEU A 52 9.54 -13.13 10.89
C LEU A 52 8.12 -13.67 10.79
N ILE A 53 7.14 -12.79 10.96
CA ILE A 53 5.72 -13.13 10.98
C ILE A 53 4.97 -12.31 9.91
N GLY A 54 3.64 -12.38 9.94
CA GLY A 54 2.79 -11.64 9.01
C GLY A 54 3.08 -11.97 7.54
N SER A 55 2.81 -11.02 6.65
CA SER A 55 2.94 -11.28 5.20
C SER A 55 4.38 -11.49 4.75
N TYR A 56 5.35 -10.91 5.46
CA TYR A 56 6.77 -11.10 5.16
C TYR A 56 7.23 -12.50 5.57
N GLY A 57 6.90 -12.95 6.79
CA GLY A 57 7.17 -14.30 7.27
C GLY A 57 6.51 -15.40 6.44
N LYS A 58 5.25 -15.18 6.02
CA LYS A 58 4.50 -16.08 5.12
C LYS A 58 4.97 -16.02 3.65
N ARG A 59 5.80 -15.02 3.30
CA ARG A 59 6.27 -14.71 1.94
C ARG A 59 5.12 -14.41 0.97
N THR A 60 4.10 -13.69 1.44
CA THR A 60 2.91 -13.23 0.67
C THR A 60 2.88 -11.70 0.47
N ASN A 61 3.94 -10.99 0.88
CA ASN A 61 4.10 -9.54 0.83
C ASN A 61 4.27 -8.98 -0.60
N ILE A 62 3.42 -8.06 -1.03
CA ILE A 62 3.50 -7.41 -2.37
C ILE A 62 4.14 -6.03 -2.32
N ARG A 63 4.56 -5.51 -3.48
CA ARG A 63 4.98 -4.10 -3.66
C ARG A 63 3.79 -3.14 -3.63
N PRO A 64 4.00 -1.87 -3.22
CA PRO A 64 5.25 -1.25 -2.74
C PRO A 64 5.69 -1.80 -1.36
N PRO A 65 6.91 -1.47 -0.87
CA PRO A 65 7.34 -1.81 0.49
C PRO A 65 6.28 -1.40 1.52
N ARG A 66 5.97 -2.34 2.41
CA ARG A 66 5.04 -2.17 3.55
C ARG A 66 5.75 -2.56 4.83
N ASP A 67 5.05 -2.45 5.94
CA ASP A 67 5.56 -2.82 7.26
C ASP A 67 5.99 -4.30 7.28
N VAL A 68 7.10 -4.58 7.95
CA VAL A 68 7.62 -5.92 8.19
C VAL A 68 7.31 -6.31 9.62
N ASP A 69 6.43 -7.29 9.76
CA ASP A 69 6.04 -7.84 11.04
C ASP A 69 7.14 -8.79 11.57
N VAL A 70 7.67 -8.51 12.74
CA VAL A 70 8.69 -9.34 13.38
C VAL A 70 8.34 -9.58 14.84
N LEU A 71 8.32 -10.85 15.24
CA LEU A 71 8.22 -11.25 16.63
C LEU A 71 9.63 -11.24 17.24
N PHE A 72 9.79 -10.60 18.39
CA PHE A 72 10.98 -10.68 19.22
C PHE A 72 10.70 -11.57 20.42
N ILE A 73 11.53 -12.59 20.61
CA ILE A 73 11.41 -13.55 21.70
C ILE A 73 12.03 -12.90 22.94
N MET A 74 11.21 -12.65 23.95
CA MET A 74 11.61 -12.07 25.24
C MET A 74 12.20 -13.17 26.15
N PRO A 75 13.14 -12.85 27.05
CA PRO A 75 13.59 -13.79 28.07
C PRO A 75 12.47 -14.18 29.03
N ASP A 76 12.39 -15.47 29.36
CA ASP A 76 11.33 -16.02 30.22
C ASP A 76 11.32 -15.40 31.62
N ASP A 77 12.49 -15.08 32.19
CA ASP A 77 12.64 -14.44 33.51
C ASP A 77 12.06 -13.02 33.57
N LYS A 78 11.73 -12.43 32.42
CA LYS A 78 11.11 -11.09 32.35
C LYS A 78 9.59 -11.14 32.34
N PHE A 79 8.95 -12.29 32.22
CA PHE A 79 7.49 -12.34 32.13
C PHE A 79 6.82 -11.81 33.40
N ASP A 80 7.24 -12.27 34.57
CA ASP A 80 6.66 -11.89 35.88
C ASP A 80 6.78 -10.39 36.17
N GLN A 81 7.77 -9.70 35.57
CA GLN A 81 7.90 -8.23 35.66
C GLN A 81 6.69 -7.51 35.05
N TYR A 82 6.03 -8.10 34.04
CA TYR A 82 4.92 -7.49 33.31
C TYR A 82 3.57 -8.18 33.56
N ASP A 83 3.53 -9.26 34.36
CA ASP A 83 2.32 -10.04 34.66
C ASP A 83 1.89 -9.92 36.14
N ASP A 84 1.91 -8.69 36.67
CA ASP A 84 1.62 -8.43 38.09
C ASP A 84 0.11 -8.36 38.43
N ASN A 85 -0.79 -8.49 37.44
CA ASN A 85 -2.26 -8.39 37.56
C ASN A 85 -2.81 -7.08 38.17
N GLU A 86 -1.94 -6.12 38.52
CA GLU A 86 -2.31 -4.87 39.20
C GLU A 86 -2.01 -3.64 38.33
N SER A 87 -1.11 -3.77 37.35
CA SER A 87 -0.74 -2.71 36.40
C SER A 87 -1.19 -3.00 34.96
N ASN A 88 -1.10 -1.99 34.08
CA ASN A 88 -1.25 -2.19 32.63
C ASN A 88 0.08 -2.70 32.03
N GLY A 89 0.52 -3.88 32.48
CA GLY A 89 1.84 -4.46 32.21
C GLY A 89 2.15 -4.63 30.72
N GLN A 90 1.13 -4.91 29.90
CA GLN A 90 1.28 -4.97 28.44
C GLN A 90 1.64 -3.60 27.85
N SER A 91 1.01 -2.52 28.33
CA SER A 91 1.37 -1.17 27.89
C SER A 91 2.75 -0.76 28.38
N GLN A 92 3.09 -1.14 29.62
CA GLN A 92 4.42 -0.91 30.20
C GLN A 92 5.51 -1.58 29.37
N LEU A 93 5.34 -2.86 29.00
CA LEU A 93 6.23 -3.59 28.10
C LEU A 93 6.48 -2.84 26.79
N LEU A 94 5.41 -2.37 26.13
CA LEU A 94 5.55 -1.63 24.87
C LEU A 94 6.28 -0.28 25.06
N GLN A 95 6.10 0.39 26.20
CA GLN A 95 6.84 1.62 26.50
C GLN A 95 8.32 1.37 26.78
N ASP A 96 8.66 0.31 27.53
CA ASP A 96 10.05 -0.03 27.85
C ASP A 96 10.82 -0.42 26.59
N ILE A 97 10.22 -1.25 25.72
CA ILE A 97 10.80 -1.58 24.41
C ILE A 97 10.98 -0.32 23.56
N LYS A 98 9.99 0.57 23.54
CA LYS A 98 10.10 1.85 22.82
C LYS A 98 11.27 2.69 23.36
N LYS A 99 11.46 2.75 24.68
CA LYS A 99 12.58 3.46 25.31
C LYS A 99 13.93 2.87 24.85
N ILE A 100 14.09 1.56 24.90
CA ILE A 100 15.31 0.86 24.45
C ILE A 100 15.59 1.13 22.98
N LEU A 101 14.57 1.04 22.11
CA LEU A 101 14.73 1.31 20.68
C LEU A 101 15.08 2.77 20.40
N SER A 102 14.57 3.70 21.20
CA SER A 102 14.83 5.14 21.05
C SER A 102 16.29 5.51 21.31
N GLU A 103 17.05 4.70 22.04
CA GLU A 103 18.48 4.90 22.24
C GLU A 103 19.28 4.76 20.92
N LYS A 104 18.78 3.96 19.98
CA LYS A 104 19.41 3.72 18.68
C LYS A 104 18.76 4.51 17.54
N TYR A 105 17.44 4.58 17.55
CA TYR A 105 16.64 5.19 16.48
C TYR A 105 16.12 6.55 16.95
N SER A 106 17.04 7.50 17.16
CA SER A 106 16.79 8.79 17.80
C SER A 106 16.67 9.97 16.83
N THR A 107 16.86 9.74 15.52
CA THR A 107 17.00 10.84 14.54
C THR A 107 15.71 11.07 13.75
N THR A 108 15.54 10.36 12.64
CA THR A 108 14.41 10.55 11.73
C THR A 108 13.29 9.55 11.96
N GLU A 109 13.61 8.44 12.62
CA GLU A 109 12.68 7.37 12.93
C GLU A 109 11.63 7.81 13.96
N LYS A 110 10.42 7.29 13.82
CA LYS A 110 9.34 7.51 14.80
C LYS A 110 8.94 6.20 15.42
N ILE A 111 9.03 6.12 16.74
CA ILE A 111 8.66 4.92 17.49
C ILE A 111 7.33 5.12 18.20
N LYS A 112 6.42 4.16 18.03
CA LYS A 112 5.07 4.19 18.60
C LYS A 112 4.69 2.78 19.04
N GLY A 113 4.06 2.65 20.21
CA GLY A 113 3.48 1.39 20.68
C GLY A 113 1.96 1.50 20.72
N TRP A 114 1.27 0.47 20.26
CA TRP A 114 -0.19 0.33 20.39
C TRP A 114 -0.62 -1.13 20.17
N GLY A 115 -1.77 -1.49 20.72
CA GLY A 115 -2.36 -2.82 20.55
C GLY A 115 -1.37 -3.88 21.01
N LYS A 116 -0.69 -4.52 20.06
CA LYS A 116 0.25 -5.61 20.33
C LYS A 116 1.71 -5.28 20.03
N VAL A 117 1.97 -4.17 19.32
CA VAL A 117 3.25 -3.96 18.63
C VAL A 117 3.90 -2.62 18.97
N VAL A 118 5.22 -2.57 18.77
CA VAL A 118 6.02 -1.35 18.67
C VAL A 118 6.43 -1.14 17.21
N LEU A 119 5.89 -0.11 16.57
CA LEU A 119 6.31 0.31 15.24
C LEU A 119 7.57 1.18 15.33
N VAL A 120 8.58 0.82 14.54
CA VAL A 120 9.70 1.69 14.17
C VAL A 120 9.47 2.17 12.74
N GLN A 121 9.01 3.43 12.61
CA GLN A 121 8.74 4.05 11.32
C GLN A 121 10.03 4.64 10.74
N PHE A 122 10.41 4.21 9.54
CA PHE A 122 11.56 4.74 8.79
C PHE A 122 11.10 5.74 7.71
N ALA A 123 12.04 6.19 6.86
CA ALA A 123 11.75 7.11 5.77
C ALA A 123 10.66 6.60 4.82
N ASP A 124 9.81 7.51 4.34
CA ASP A 124 8.71 7.22 3.42
C ASP A 124 9.22 6.49 2.16
N GLY A 125 8.45 5.50 1.69
CA GLY A 125 8.82 4.68 0.52
C GLY A 125 9.76 3.50 0.83
N THR A 126 10.11 3.29 2.10
CA THR A 126 10.93 2.15 2.56
C THR A 126 10.16 1.30 3.58
N HIS A 127 10.74 0.16 4.02
CA HIS A 127 10.09 -0.69 5.02
C HIS A 127 10.05 -0.03 6.41
N ASN A 128 8.91 -0.12 7.10
CA ASN A 128 8.86 0.03 8.56
C ASN A 128 8.94 -1.35 9.23
N ILE A 129 9.22 -1.37 10.53
CA ILE A 129 9.24 -2.60 11.33
C ILE A 129 8.14 -2.54 12.38
N GLU A 130 7.20 -3.49 12.37
CA GLU A 130 6.26 -3.71 13.46
C GLU A 130 6.78 -4.85 14.33
N LEU A 131 7.31 -4.50 15.50
CA LEU A 131 7.89 -5.45 16.45
C LEU A 131 6.83 -5.91 17.46
N LEU A 132 6.62 -7.22 17.53
CA LEU A 132 5.75 -7.88 18.50
C LEU A 132 6.62 -8.58 19.56
N PRO A 133 6.70 -8.08 20.81
CA PRO A 133 7.36 -8.84 21.86
C PRO A 133 6.50 -10.03 22.25
N ALA A 134 7.15 -11.15 22.55
CA ALA A 134 6.46 -12.39 22.87
C ALA A 134 7.30 -13.32 23.74
N TRP A 135 6.64 -14.14 24.55
CA TRP A 135 7.26 -15.22 25.30
C TRP A 135 6.88 -16.56 24.68
N GLU A 136 7.87 -17.40 24.43
CA GLU A 136 7.65 -18.74 23.88
C GLU A 136 7.28 -19.70 25.02
N LYS A 137 6.20 -20.45 24.86
CA LYS A 137 5.77 -21.49 25.81
C LYS A 137 6.32 -22.84 25.38
N GLU A 138 6.38 -23.79 26.33
CA GLU A 138 6.88 -25.16 26.06
C GLU A 138 6.16 -25.86 24.91
N ASN A 139 4.88 -25.54 24.68
CA ASN A 139 4.10 -26.09 23.57
C ASN A 139 4.37 -25.42 22.20
N GLY A 140 5.36 -24.52 22.12
CA GLY A 140 5.78 -23.81 20.91
C GLY A 140 4.89 -22.61 20.51
N LYS A 141 3.82 -22.33 21.27
CA LYS A 141 2.99 -21.14 21.10
C LYS A 141 3.60 -19.95 21.83
N PHE A 142 3.09 -18.76 21.54
CA PHE A 142 3.56 -17.52 22.13
C PHE A 142 2.50 -16.86 22.99
N ILE A 143 2.93 -16.29 24.12
CA ILE A 143 2.17 -15.26 24.83
C ILE A 143 2.57 -13.90 24.29
N ILE A 144 1.59 -13.08 23.88
CA ILE A 144 1.79 -11.76 23.30
C ILE A 144 0.93 -10.70 24.01
N PRO A 145 1.39 -9.44 24.10
CA PRO A 145 0.60 -8.38 24.73
C PRO A 145 -0.56 -7.96 23.85
N ASN A 146 -1.65 -7.52 24.48
CA ASN A 146 -2.65 -6.66 23.86
C ASN A 146 -3.02 -5.54 24.85
N THR A 147 -2.83 -4.27 24.47
CA THR A 147 -3.13 -3.11 25.31
C THR A 147 -4.59 -2.62 25.21
N GLU A 148 -5.43 -3.27 24.40
CA GLU A 148 -6.83 -2.90 24.23
C GLU A 148 -7.66 -3.27 25.47
N ASN A 149 -8.74 -2.50 25.73
CA ASN A 149 -9.74 -2.79 26.76
C ASN A 149 -9.18 -3.06 28.17
N GLY A 150 -8.12 -2.36 28.56
CA GLY A 150 -7.51 -2.50 29.89
C GLY A 150 -6.28 -3.40 29.94
N GLY A 151 -5.92 -4.06 28.83
CA GLY A 151 -4.72 -4.88 28.75
C GLY A 151 -4.99 -6.35 29.05
N PHE A 152 -4.47 -7.25 28.21
CA PHE A 152 -4.50 -8.70 28.44
C PHE A 152 -3.43 -9.42 27.63
N TRP A 153 -3.13 -10.65 28.04
CA TRP A 153 -2.21 -11.54 27.33
C TRP A 153 -2.97 -12.47 26.37
N GLU A 154 -2.50 -12.59 25.14
CA GLU A 154 -3.05 -13.51 24.14
C GLU A 154 -2.12 -14.68 23.89
N THR A 155 -2.68 -15.87 23.69
CA THR A 155 -1.93 -17.02 23.18
C THR A 155 -2.08 -17.09 21.66
N TRP A 156 -0.96 -17.12 20.93
CA TRP A 156 -0.96 -17.14 19.47
C TRP A 156 0.10 -18.10 18.91
N ASP A 157 -0.19 -18.71 17.75
CA ASP A 157 0.71 -19.63 17.05
C ASP A 157 1.02 -19.11 15.63
N PRO A 158 2.00 -18.20 15.47
CA PRO A 158 2.43 -17.72 14.17
C PRO A 158 3.06 -18.83 13.31
N ARG A 159 3.67 -19.85 13.94
CA ARG A 159 4.35 -20.93 13.21
C ARG A 159 3.34 -21.82 12.50
N ALA A 160 2.19 -22.10 13.11
CA ALA A 160 1.09 -22.80 12.46
C ALA A 160 0.54 -22.04 11.24
N GLU A 161 0.38 -20.72 11.33
CA GLU A 161 -0.04 -19.90 10.17
C GLU A 161 0.99 -19.98 9.02
N ILE A 162 2.27 -19.82 9.34
CA ILE A 162 3.37 -19.92 8.37
C ILE A 162 3.40 -21.32 7.74
N LYS A 163 3.22 -22.36 8.56
CA LYS A 163 3.19 -23.76 8.12
C LYS A 163 2.02 -24.01 7.17
N LYS A 164 0.80 -23.54 7.47
CA LYS A 164 -0.38 -23.69 6.59
C LYS A 164 -0.11 -23.14 5.19
N ILE A 165 0.52 -21.96 5.09
CA ILE A 165 0.90 -21.38 3.79
C ILE A 165 2.03 -22.17 3.13
N ASN A 166 3.07 -22.56 3.88
CA ASN A 166 4.20 -23.34 3.35
C ASN A 166 3.73 -24.68 2.75
N ASP A 167 2.88 -25.41 3.47
CA ASP A 167 2.40 -26.72 3.06
C ASP A 167 1.54 -26.61 1.81
N SER A 168 0.60 -25.65 1.78
CA SER A 168 -0.22 -25.39 0.61
C SER A 168 0.63 -24.96 -0.59
N ASP A 169 1.59 -24.06 -0.40
CA ASP A 169 2.46 -23.59 -1.49
C ASP A 169 3.39 -24.68 -2.03
N LYS A 170 3.89 -25.57 -1.16
CA LYS A 170 4.68 -26.74 -1.58
C LYS A 170 3.81 -27.71 -2.39
N LYS A 171 2.58 -27.97 -1.94
CA LYS A 171 1.62 -28.84 -2.64
C LYS A 171 1.26 -28.30 -4.02
N THR A 172 1.18 -26.98 -4.16
CA THR A 172 0.76 -26.30 -5.41
C THR A 172 1.93 -25.76 -6.24
N ASN A 173 3.15 -26.20 -5.97
CA ASN A 173 4.37 -25.77 -6.65
C ASN A 173 4.51 -24.24 -6.78
N GLY A 174 4.20 -23.51 -5.70
CA GLY A 174 4.31 -22.05 -5.63
C GLY A 174 3.04 -21.27 -6.02
N LYS A 175 1.99 -21.94 -6.53
CA LYS A 175 0.77 -21.26 -7.01
C LYS A 175 -0.03 -20.63 -5.88
N THR A 176 0.02 -21.18 -4.66
CA THR A 176 -0.64 -20.59 -3.48
C THR A 176 -0.16 -19.17 -3.23
N ARG A 177 1.16 -18.95 -3.12
CA ARG A 177 1.70 -17.60 -2.91
C ARG A 177 1.46 -16.70 -4.11
N ALA A 178 1.58 -17.22 -5.33
CA ALA A 178 1.32 -16.47 -6.54
C ALA A 178 -0.11 -15.91 -6.56
N LEU A 179 -1.11 -16.78 -6.36
CA LEU A 179 -2.51 -16.39 -6.34
C LEU A 179 -2.82 -15.42 -5.18
N ILE A 180 -2.30 -15.66 -3.97
CA ILE A 180 -2.45 -14.72 -2.84
C ILE A 180 -1.96 -13.31 -3.23
N ARG A 181 -0.79 -13.21 -3.87
CA ARG A 181 -0.19 -11.94 -4.26
C ARG A 181 -1.02 -11.23 -5.35
N MET A 182 -1.49 -11.97 -6.34
CA MET A 182 -2.35 -11.44 -7.41
C MET A 182 -3.67 -10.90 -6.84
N ILE A 183 -4.33 -11.65 -5.96
CA ILE A 183 -5.60 -11.24 -5.34
C ILE A 183 -5.41 -10.06 -4.39
N LYS A 184 -4.32 -10.02 -3.61
CA LYS A 184 -3.95 -8.81 -2.84
C LYS A 184 -3.80 -7.60 -3.75
N LYS A 185 -3.19 -7.78 -4.93
CA LYS A 185 -3.02 -6.69 -5.88
C LYS A 185 -4.34 -6.21 -6.49
N TRP A 186 -5.23 -7.13 -6.84
CA TRP A 186 -6.59 -6.80 -7.25
C TRP A 186 -7.33 -6.01 -6.14
N SER A 187 -7.21 -6.44 -4.88
CA SER A 187 -7.86 -5.75 -3.76
C SER A 187 -7.31 -4.34 -3.51
N GLU A 188 -6.03 -4.08 -3.81
CA GLU A 188 -5.47 -2.71 -3.78
C GLU A 188 -5.98 -1.83 -4.92
N ASN A 189 -6.26 -2.42 -6.08
CA ASN A 189 -6.72 -1.71 -7.27
C ASN A 189 -8.24 -1.48 -7.27
N CYS A 190 -8.99 -2.26 -6.50
CA CYS A 190 -10.43 -2.07 -6.33
C CYS A 190 -10.75 -1.14 -5.13
N SER A 191 -11.96 -0.57 -5.11
CA SER A 191 -12.37 0.36 -4.04
C SER A 191 -12.61 -0.30 -2.67
N VAL A 192 -12.46 -1.62 -2.55
CA VAL A 192 -12.66 -2.38 -1.31
C VAL A 192 -11.38 -3.08 -0.91
N LYS A 193 -10.78 -2.60 0.18
CA LYS A 193 -9.56 -3.19 0.74
C LYS A 193 -9.90 -4.37 1.64
N LEU A 194 -9.57 -5.58 1.20
CA LEU A 194 -9.68 -6.81 1.96
C LEU A 194 -8.52 -6.95 2.94
N LYS A 195 -8.76 -7.62 4.07
CA LYS A 195 -7.68 -7.95 5.01
C LYS A 195 -6.84 -9.09 4.43
N SER A 196 -5.50 -8.97 4.49
CA SER A 196 -4.59 -9.97 3.89
C SER A 196 -4.84 -11.39 4.38
N PHE A 197 -5.13 -11.59 5.67
CA PHE A 197 -5.36 -12.93 6.22
C PHE A 197 -6.61 -13.60 5.63
N GLN A 198 -7.65 -12.82 5.28
CA GLN A 198 -8.87 -13.36 4.65
C GLN A 198 -8.57 -13.86 3.25
N ILE A 199 -7.70 -13.17 2.50
CA ILE A 199 -7.26 -13.63 1.18
C ILE A 199 -6.43 -14.90 1.32
N GLU A 200 -5.47 -14.91 2.26
CA GLU A 200 -4.59 -16.06 2.52
C GLU A 200 -5.38 -17.33 2.87
N GLU A 201 -6.34 -17.22 3.79
CA GLU A 201 -7.21 -18.32 4.19
C GLU A 201 -8.00 -18.86 3.00
N LYS A 202 -8.69 -17.99 2.25
CA LYS A 202 -9.54 -18.41 1.13
C LYS A 202 -8.77 -18.99 -0.04
N VAL A 203 -7.54 -18.54 -0.30
CA VAL A 203 -6.69 -19.16 -1.33
C VAL A 203 -6.22 -20.55 -0.90
N VAL A 204 -5.84 -20.75 0.37
CA VAL A 204 -5.48 -22.09 0.86
C VAL A 204 -6.68 -23.03 0.78
N ASP A 205 -7.86 -22.55 1.20
CA ASP A 205 -9.10 -23.34 1.13
C ASP A 205 -9.47 -23.67 -0.32
N PHE A 206 -9.29 -22.74 -1.27
CA PHE A 206 -9.50 -22.98 -2.70
C PHE A 206 -8.62 -24.13 -3.22
N PHE A 207 -7.32 -24.12 -2.94
CA PHE A 207 -6.40 -25.19 -3.32
C PHE A 207 -6.55 -26.49 -2.51
N SER A 208 -7.44 -26.52 -1.52
CA SER A 208 -7.79 -27.78 -0.84
C SER A 208 -8.68 -28.67 -1.72
N SER A 209 -9.40 -28.08 -2.69
CA SER A 209 -10.39 -28.78 -3.53
C SER A 209 -10.26 -28.50 -5.04
N ASN A 210 -9.28 -27.71 -5.46
CA ASN A 210 -9.04 -27.37 -6.86
C ASN A 210 -7.60 -27.70 -7.26
N ASP A 211 -7.41 -28.06 -8.54
CA ASP A 211 -6.10 -28.33 -9.12
C ASP A 211 -5.27 -27.03 -9.24
N SER A 212 -3.96 -27.16 -9.06
CA SER A 212 -2.99 -26.07 -9.22
C SER A 212 -2.24 -26.11 -10.55
N ASP A 213 -2.39 -27.16 -11.35
CA ASP A 213 -1.65 -27.35 -12.61
C ASP A 213 -2.09 -26.39 -13.72
N GLU A 214 -3.24 -25.73 -13.53
CA GLU A 214 -3.80 -24.75 -14.45
C GLU A 214 -2.94 -23.47 -14.60
N GLU A 215 -3.10 -22.81 -15.75
CA GLU A 215 -2.51 -21.50 -16.02
C GLU A 215 -3.05 -20.42 -15.06
N TYR A 216 -2.28 -19.34 -14.86
CA TYR A 216 -2.68 -18.29 -13.93
C TYR A 216 -3.99 -17.59 -14.32
N SER A 217 -4.28 -17.46 -15.61
CA SER A 217 -5.54 -16.88 -16.10
C SER A 217 -6.75 -17.69 -15.59
N ILE A 218 -6.67 -19.01 -15.72
CA ILE A 218 -7.68 -19.97 -15.26
C ILE A 218 -7.78 -19.96 -13.73
N LEU A 219 -6.65 -20.07 -13.01
CA LEU A 219 -6.63 -20.07 -11.54
C LEU A 219 -7.25 -18.79 -10.95
N VAL A 220 -6.95 -17.62 -11.53
CA VAL A 220 -7.53 -16.36 -11.07
C VAL A 220 -9.02 -16.30 -11.37
N ARG A 221 -9.46 -16.71 -12.57
CA ARG A 221 -10.88 -16.76 -12.93
C ARG A 221 -11.65 -17.64 -11.95
N ASP A 222 -11.19 -18.87 -11.75
CA ASP A 222 -11.89 -19.87 -10.94
C ASP A 222 -11.88 -19.50 -9.46
N PHE A 223 -10.76 -18.96 -8.97
CA PHE A 223 -10.72 -18.42 -7.61
C PHE A 223 -11.72 -17.27 -7.43
N LEU A 224 -11.82 -16.32 -8.37
CA LEU A 224 -12.79 -15.22 -8.26
C LEU A 224 -14.23 -15.74 -8.27
N GLY A 225 -14.52 -16.78 -9.05
CA GLY A 225 -15.81 -17.49 -9.03
C GLY A 225 -16.11 -18.15 -7.68
N TYR A 226 -15.14 -18.90 -7.14
CA TYR A 226 -15.22 -19.49 -5.80
C TYR A 226 -15.40 -18.44 -4.70
N PHE A 227 -14.60 -17.37 -4.75
CA PHE A 227 -14.54 -16.33 -3.74
C PHE A 227 -15.83 -15.50 -3.69
N TYR A 228 -16.53 -15.32 -4.81
CA TYR A 228 -17.81 -14.61 -4.87
C TYR A 228 -18.86 -15.18 -3.89
N ASN A 229 -18.87 -16.50 -3.69
CA ASN A 229 -19.83 -17.16 -2.80
C ASN A 229 -19.47 -17.05 -1.31
N LEU A 230 -18.25 -16.61 -0.98
CA LEU A 230 -17.70 -16.64 0.38
C LEU A 230 -17.46 -15.26 0.98
N VAL A 231 -17.56 -14.20 0.18
CA VAL A 231 -17.36 -12.83 0.66
C VAL A 231 -18.64 -12.19 1.18
N ASP A 232 -18.46 -11.26 2.12
CA ASP A 232 -19.51 -10.35 2.58
C ASP A 232 -20.20 -9.62 1.42
N GLU A 233 -21.49 -9.31 1.56
CA GLU A 233 -22.31 -8.57 0.57
C GLU A 233 -21.65 -7.29 0.06
N LYS A 234 -20.95 -6.56 0.95
CA LYS A 234 -20.24 -5.31 0.59
C LYS A 234 -19.13 -5.50 -0.45
N VAL A 235 -18.57 -6.72 -0.57
CA VAL A 235 -17.47 -7.04 -1.50
C VAL A 235 -17.98 -7.77 -2.75
N LYS A 236 -19.13 -8.46 -2.67
CA LYS A 236 -19.66 -9.31 -3.74
C LYS A 236 -19.70 -8.64 -5.11
N SER A 237 -20.17 -7.39 -5.20
CA SER A 237 -20.24 -6.65 -6.47
C SER A 237 -18.88 -6.46 -7.13
N HIS A 238 -17.83 -6.29 -6.33
CA HIS A 238 -16.46 -6.09 -6.81
C HIS A 238 -15.86 -7.41 -7.29
N VAL A 239 -16.05 -8.49 -6.52
CA VAL A 239 -15.63 -9.84 -6.93
C VAL A 239 -16.35 -10.26 -8.21
N LYS A 240 -17.67 -10.05 -8.30
CA LYS A 240 -18.45 -10.34 -9.51
C LYS A 240 -17.93 -9.60 -10.74
N THR A 241 -17.60 -8.32 -10.59
CA THR A 241 -17.04 -7.52 -11.69
C THR A 241 -15.68 -8.08 -12.13
N ALA A 242 -14.81 -8.45 -11.19
CA ALA A 242 -13.52 -9.04 -11.50
C ALA A 242 -13.66 -10.42 -12.17
N HIS A 243 -14.56 -11.26 -11.65
CA HIS A 243 -14.84 -12.59 -12.19
C HIS A 243 -15.36 -12.50 -13.63
N ASN A 244 -16.33 -11.63 -13.91
CA ASN A 244 -16.85 -11.44 -15.27
C ASN A 244 -15.78 -10.97 -16.24
N ARG A 245 -14.84 -10.12 -15.80
CA ARG A 245 -13.69 -9.69 -16.62
C ARG A 245 -12.70 -10.83 -16.85
N ALA A 246 -12.46 -11.66 -15.83
CA ALA A 246 -11.59 -12.82 -15.94
C ALA A 246 -12.16 -13.86 -16.93
N ILE A 247 -13.48 -14.14 -16.87
CA ILE A 247 -14.17 -14.99 -17.86
C ILE A 247 -13.94 -14.43 -19.26
N LYS A 248 -14.28 -13.16 -19.47
CA LYS A 248 -14.12 -12.51 -20.78
C LYS A 248 -12.67 -12.55 -21.27
N ALA A 249 -11.69 -12.36 -20.39
CA ALA A 249 -10.28 -12.41 -20.74
C ALA A 249 -9.86 -13.82 -21.20
N CYS A 250 -10.33 -14.87 -20.52
CA CYS A 250 -10.10 -16.25 -20.91
C CYS A 250 -10.78 -16.60 -22.25
N ASP A 251 -12.00 -16.12 -22.48
CA ASP A 251 -12.70 -16.31 -23.77
C ASP A 251 -11.91 -15.66 -24.92
N LEU A 252 -11.46 -14.41 -24.72
CA LEU A 252 -10.63 -13.70 -25.70
C LEU A 252 -9.28 -14.39 -25.94
N GLU A 253 -8.67 -14.96 -24.90
CA GLU A 253 -7.44 -15.74 -25.04
C GLU A 253 -7.68 -17.01 -25.88
N ASN A 254 -8.78 -17.73 -25.64
CA ASN A 254 -9.16 -18.91 -26.42
C ASN A 254 -9.45 -18.57 -27.89
N GLU A 255 -9.96 -17.36 -28.17
CA GLU A 255 -10.14 -16.82 -29.52
C GLU A 255 -8.84 -16.33 -30.17
N GLY A 256 -7.70 -16.35 -29.46
CA GLY A 256 -6.42 -15.85 -29.94
C GLY A 256 -6.25 -14.32 -29.88
N LYS A 257 -7.20 -13.59 -29.26
CA LYS A 257 -7.20 -12.13 -29.10
C LYS A 257 -6.42 -11.69 -27.86
N ILE A 258 -5.13 -12.00 -27.84
CA ILE A 258 -4.26 -11.83 -26.66
C ILE A 258 -4.15 -10.39 -26.17
N GLU A 259 -4.15 -9.40 -27.08
CA GLU A 259 -4.12 -7.97 -26.68
C GLU A 259 -5.40 -7.56 -25.94
N GLU A 260 -6.57 -7.97 -26.44
CA GLU A 260 -7.85 -7.68 -25.81
C GLU A 260 -8.00 -8.41 -24.47
N ALA A 261 -7.55 -9.67 -24.41
CA ALA A 261 -7.48 -10.42 -23.16
C ALA A 261 -6.58 -9.71 -22.13
N THR A 262 -5.43 -9.21 -22.57
CA THR A 262 -4.49 -8.44 -21.73
C THR A 262 -5.14 -7.17 -21.17
N ASP A 263 -5.92 -6.47 -22.00
CA ASP A 263 -6.61 -5.26 -21.57
C ASP A 263 -7.73 -5.55 -20.55
N GLU A 264 -8.41 -6.70 -20.63
CA GLU A 264 -9.33 -7.14 -19.57
C GLU A 264 -8.59 -7.45 -18.25
N TRP A 265 -7.42 -8.09 -18.30
CA TRP A 265 -6.59 -8.32 -17.10
C TRP A 265 -6.05 -7.04 -16.48
N LYS A 266 -5.65 -6.04 -17.29
CA LYS A 266 -5.28 -4.71 -16.79
C LYS A 266 -6.42 -4.01 -16.06
N LYS A 267 -7.67 -4.24 -16.45
CA LYS A 267 -8.83 -3.68 -15.71
C LYS A 267 -9.00 -4.33 -14.32
N ILE A 268 -8.45 -5.53 -14.10
CA ILE A 268 -8.46 -6.22 -12.80
C ILE A 268 -7.26 -5.76 -11.97
N PHE A 269 -6.05 -5.84 -12.51
CA PHE A 269 -4.79 -5.67 -11.77
C PHE A 269 -4.13 -4.28 -11.90
N GLY A 270 -4.66 -3.43 -12.76
CA GLY A 270 -4.13 -2.10 -13.04
C GLY A 270 -2.84 -2.14 -13.87
N ASN A 271 -2.09 -1.04 -13.82
CA ASN A 271 -0.88 -0.82 -14.63
C ASN A 271 0.30 -1.73 -14.25
N ASP A 272 0.15 -2.52 -13.18
CA ASP A 272 1.15 -3.51 -12.82
C ASP A 272 1.11 -4.73 -13.75
N PHE A 273 -0.03 -5.06 -14.36
CA PHE A 273 -0.11 -6.11 -15.37
C PHE A 273 0.54 -5.66 -16.70
N PRO A 274 1.47 -6.43 -17.27
CA PRO A 274 2.24 -6.01 -18.43
C PRO A 274 1.43 -6.07 -19.73
N SER A 275 1.84 -5.26 -20.71
CA SER A 275 1.38 -5.38 -22.09
C SER A 275 2.12 -6.52 -22.81
N VAL A 276 1.58 -6.98 -23.95
CA VAL A 276 2.20 -8.01 -24.79
C VAL A 276 3.54 -7.52 -25.38
N GLU A 277 4.63 -8.26 -25.21
CA GLU A 277 5.93 -7.97 -25.85
C GLU A 277 5.84 -8.09 -27.39
N GLY A 278 6.44 -7.13 -28.12
CA GLY A 278 6.36 -7.10 -29.59
C GLY A 278 5.14 -6.37 -30.14
N SER A 279 4.17 -5.99 -29.29
CA SER A 279 3.28 -4.87 -29.57
C SER A 279 4.13 -3.59 -29.55
N SER A 280 4.75 -3.28 -30.69
CA SER A 280 5.36 -1.97 -30.96
C SER A 280 4.25 -0.94 -31.17
N LYS A 281 3.31 -0.87 -30.23
CA LYS A 281 2.89 0.41 -29.69
C LYS A 281 3.52 0.48 -28.32
N SER A 282 4.67 1.12 -28.25
CA SER A 282 5.03 1.83 -27.03
C SER A 282 3.85 2.75 -26.70
N TYR A 283 2.89 2.30 -25.90
CA TYR A 283 2.24 3.20 -24.98
C TYR A 283 3.23 3.44 -23.83
N GLN A 284 4.39 4.02 -24.17
CA GLN A 284 4.73 5.23 -23.45
C GLN A 284 3.54 6.13 -23.79
N GLU A 285 2.61 6.29 -22.86
CA GLU A 285 1.86 7.52 -22.88
C GLU A 285 2.92 8.60 -22.93
N ASP A 286 3.12 9.22 -24.09
CA ASP A 286 3.89 10.45 -24.25
C ASP A 286 3.23 11.45 -23.31
N LYS A 287 3.62 11.39 -22.04
CA LYS A 287 3.17 12.33 -21.05
C LYS A 287 3.66 13.66 -21.57
N PRO A 288 2.77 14.65 -21.71
CA PRO A 288 3.20 15.97 -22.12
C PRO A 288 4.36 16.40 -21.21
N VAL A 289 5.42 16.90 -21.82
CA VAL A 289 6.52 17.51 -21.06
C VAL A 289 5.96 18.77 -20.39
N LEU A 290 6.36 19.03 -19.15
CA LEU A 290 5.97 20.25 -18.45
C LEU A 290 6.51 21.46 -19.22
N ALA A 291 5.59 22.25 -19.78
CA ALA A 291 5.93 23.45 -20.52
C ALA A 291 6.30 24.60 -19.57
N ASP A 292 6.60 25.76 -20.14
CA ASP A 292 6.90 26.96 -19.37
C ASP A 292 5.81 27.29 -18.35
N HIS A 293 6.25 27.64 -17.14
CA HIS A 293 5.43 27.98 -16.00
C HIS A 293 5.97 29.22 -15.27
N SER A 294 6.72 30.07 -15.98
CA SER A 294 7.27 31.33 -15.48
C SER A 294 6.19 32.31 -14.98
N HIS A 295 4.96 32.17 -15.49
CA HIS A 295 3.78 32.97 -15.09
C HIS A 295 3.18 32.58 -13.72
N CYS A 296 3.70 31.54 -13.05
CA CYS A 296 3.22 31.13 -11.74
C CYS A 296 3.62 32.11 -10.64
N GLU A 297 2.65 32.51 -9.82
CA GLU A 297 2.89 33.34 -8.64
C GLU A 297 3.72 32.56 -7.61
N PRO A 298 4.80 33.13 -7.05
CA PRO A 298 5.51 32.52 -5.94
C PRO A 298 4.64 32.50 -4.68
N LEU A 299 5.01 31.66 -3.71
CA LEU A 299 4.32 31.65 -2.42
C LEU A 299 4.49 33.00 -1.71
N ARG A 300 3.37 33.67 -1.40
CA ARG A 300 3.35 35.00 -0.79
C ARG A 300 3.51 35.03 0.74
N TRP A 301 3.48 33.88 1.39
CA TRP A 301 3.67 33.76 2.84
C TRP A 301 4.99 33.05 3.16
N PRO A 302 5.67 33.42 4.27
CA PRO A 302 6.71 32.58 4.85
C PRO A 302 6.24 31.14 5.02
N PHE A 303 7.10 30.18 4.70
CA PHE A 303 6.78 28.76 4.79
C PHE A 303 7.48 28.11 5.98
N GLU A 304 6.69 27.55 6.88
CA GLU A 304 7.15 26.75 8.02
C GLU A 304 6.45 25.41 8.00
N LYS A 305 7.21 24.31 7.89
CA LYS A 305 6.62 22.97 7.78
C LYS A 305 6.18 22.42 9.13
N ILE A 306 5.09 22.96 9.66
CA ILE A 306 4.50 22.57 10.96
C ILE A 306 3.56 21.37 10.77
N TYR A 307 2.74 21.40 9.72
CA TYR A 307 1.73 20.39 9.42
C TYR A 307 1.96 19.72 8.06
N ARG A 308 1.09 18.76 7.73
CA ARG A 308 1.06 18.04 6.46
C ARG A 308 -0.29 18.24 5.80
N VAL A 309 -0.28 18.44 4.49
CA VAL A 309 -1.45 18.35 3.64
C VAL A 309 -1.13 17.45 2.45
N GLY A 310 -2.05 16.59 2.04
CA GLY A 310 -1.98 15.79 0.81
C GLY A 310 -3.21 16.02 -0.05
N ILE A 311 -3.16 15.58 -1.31
CA ILE A 311 -4.29 15.70 -2.26
C ILE A 311 -4.76 14.31 -2.66
N ASP A 312 -6.03 14.01 -2.39
CA ASP A 312 -6.75 12.92 -3.05
C ASP A 312 -7.40 13.47 -4.34
N ALA A 313 -7.37 12.71 -5.43
CA ALA A 313 -7.88 13.16 -6.72
C ALA A 313 -8.76 12.11 -7.40
N TYR A 314 -9.86 12.56 -8.00
CA TYR A 314 -10.85 11.68 -8.64
C TYR A 314 -11.35 12.25 -9.97
N ILE A 315 -11.60 11.38 -10.95
CA ILE A 315 -12.24 11.73 -12.22
C ILE A 315 -13.75 11.61 -12.08
N TYR A 316 -14.46 12.54 -12.70
CA TYR A 316 -15.90 12.58 -12.86
C TYR A 316 -16.28 12.76 -14.33
N THR A 317 -17.50 12.36 -14.65
CA THR A 317 -18.15 12.69 -15.92
C THR A 317 -18.22 14.20 -16.16
N GLU A 318 -18.39 14.61 -17.41
CA GLU A 318 -18.46 16.03 -17.82
C GLU A 318 -19.56 16.82 -17.09
N ASN A 319 -20.65 16.18 -16.70
CA ASN A 319 -21.72 16.79 -15.90
C ASN A 319 -21.52 16.68 -14.37
N LYS A 320 -20.34 16.22 -13.90
CA LYS A 320 -20.00 15.94 -12.48
C LYS A 320 -20.92 14.93 -11.77
N ALA A 321 -21.82 14.24 -12.48
CA ALA A 321 -22.80 13.36 -11.85
C ALA A 321 -22.21 12.05 -11.31
N LYS A 322 -21.21 11.47 -12.00
CA LYS A 322 -20.67 10.15 -11.67
C LYS A 322 -19.16 10.17 -11.53
N ARG A 323 -18.64 9.65 -10.41
CA ARG A 323 -17.21 9.38 -10.19
C ARG A 323 -16.77 8.16 -11.00
N LEU A 324 -15.73 8.32 -11.81
CA LEU A 324 -15.19 7.28 -12.69
C LEU A 324 -13.97 6.54 -12.10
N GLY A 325 -13.27 7.15 -11.14
CA GLY A 325 -12.15 6.51 -10.44
C GLY A 325 -11.20 7.51 -9.79
N GLY A 326 -10.20 7.01 -9.05
CA GLY A 326 -9.10 7.82 -8.53
C GLY A 326 -8.05 8.13 -9.61
N ILE A 327 -7.24 9.16 -9.37
CA ILE A 327 -6.02 9.43 -10.15
C ILE A 327 -4.85 9.69 -9.20
N ASN A 328 -3.66 9.27 -9.65
CA ASN A 328 -2.40 9.56 -8.98
C ASN A 328 -1.71 10.75 -9.65
N SER A 329 -0.93 11.50 -8.87
CA SER A 329 -0.10 12.59 -9.41
C SER A 329 0.87 12.05 -10.45
N ASP A 330 0.99 12.77 -11.56
CA ASP A 330 1.77 12.38 -12.74
C ASP A 330 1.42 10.97 -13.21
N GLY A 331 0.16 10.56 -13.03
CA GLY A 331 -0.35 9.26 -13.43
C GLY A 331 -0.66 9.18 -14.92
N ARG A 332 -1.71 8.43 -15.27
CA ARG A 332 -2.17 8.24 -16.64
C ARG A 332 -2.50 9.57 -17.35
N VAL A 333 -2.39 9.57 -18.67
CA VAL A 333 -2.88 10.64 -19.55
C VAL A 333 -4.39 10.56 -19.65
N LEU A 334 -5.05 11.72 -19.52
CA LEU A 334 -6.50 11.85 -19.58
C LEU A 334 -6.92 12.50 -20.89
N PRO A 335 -8.04 12.08 -21.50
CA PRO A 335 -8.65 12.84 -22.57
C PRO A 335 -9.27 14.14 -22.03
N PRO A 336 -9.58 15.11 -22.91
CA PRO A 336 -10.47 16.20 -22.57
C PRO A 336 -11.90 15.73 -22.28
N GLY A 337 -12.69 16.60 -21.63
CA GLY A 337 -14.12 16.34 -21.37
C GLY A 337 -14.42 15.67 -20.03
N PHE A 338 -13.52 15.77 -19.05
CA PHE A 338 -13.76 15.28 -17.68
C PHE A 338 -13.60 16.38 -16.64
N TYR A 339 -14.28 16.21 -15.52
CA TYR A 339 -14.02 16.98 -14.32
C TYR A 339 -13.13 16.19 -13.36
N LEU A 340 -12.19 16.89 -12.74
CA LEU A 340 -11.32 16.39 -11.69
C LEU A 340 -11.72 17.03 -10.37
N LYS A 341 -11.88 16.19 -9.34
CA LYS A 341 -12.12 16.63 -7.97
C LYS A 341 -10.87 16.38 -7.14
N PHE A 342 -10.26 17.45 -6.64
CA PHE A 342 -9.14 17.43 -5.71
C PHE A 342 -9.64 17.70 -4.30
N ILE A 343 -9.18 16.90 -3.34
CA ILE A 343 -9.56 17.01 -1.93
C ILE A 343 -8.29 17.11 -1.10
N ALA A 344 -8.12 18.24 -0.42
CA ALA A 344 -7.02 18.44 0.51
C ALA A 344 -7.27 17.69 1.83
N ARG A 345 -6.31 16.86 2.24
CA ARG A 345 -6.30 16.13 3.51
C ARG A 345 -5.18 16.66 4.38
N THR A 346 -5.52 17.41 5.43
CA THR A 346 -4.54 18.03 6.31
C THR A 346 -4.68 17.55 7.75
N ASN A 347 -3.56 17.54 8.48
CA ASN A 347 -3.53 17.34 9.93
C ASN A 347 -3.37 18.66 10.72
N ALA A 348 -3.49 19.81 10.05
CA ALA A 348 -3.45 21.13 10.69
C ALA A 348 -4.57 21.27 11.73
N LYS A 349 -4.24 21.93 12.84
CA LYS A 349 -5.13 22.14 13.99
C LYS A 349 -5.45 23.63 14.14
N GLY A 350 -6.59 23.96 14.75
CA GLY A 350 -7.00 25.34 14.97
C GLY A 350 -7.59 25.99 13.71
N ILE A 351 -7.61 27.32 13.68
CA ILE A 351 -8.16 28.10 12.56
C ILE A 351 -7.12 28.18 11.46
N PHE A 352 -7.47 27.75 10.25
CA PHE A 352 -6.63 27.83 9.06
C PHE A 352 -7.48 28.03 7.81
N LYS A 353 -6.84 28.47 6.73
CA LYS A 353 -7.46 28.65 5.41
C LYS A 353 -6.81 27.74 4.38
N TYR A 354 -7.62 27.25 3.44
CA TYR A 354 -7.13 26.55 2.25
C TYR A 354 -6.85 27.58 1.16
N TYR A 355 -5.67 27.50 0.57
CA TYR A 355 -5.35 28.20 -0.66
C TYR A 355 -4.95 27.18 -1.72
N TRP A 356 -5.27 27.49 -2.96
CA TRP A 356 -4.96 26.66 -4.11
C TRP A 356 -4.16 27.46 -5.14
N GLN A 357 -3.26 26.77 -5.81
CA GLN A 357 -2.62 27.24 -7.03
C GLN A 357 -2.86 26.20 -8.10
N VAL A 358 -3.53 26.62 -9.17
CA VAL A 358 -3.83 25.76 -10.33
C VAL A 358 -3.07 26.33 -11.50
N VAL A 359 -2.27 25.49 -12.13
CA VAL A 359 -1.34 25.91 -13.16
C VAL A 359 -1.58 25.20 -14.46
N ASN A 360 -2.01 25.99 -15.43
CA ASN A 360 -2.16 25.57 -16.80
C ASN A 360 -0.88 25.89 -17.57
N THR A 361 -0.35 24.94 -18.34
CA THR A 361 0.88 25.14 -19.12
C THR A 361 0.65 24.71 -20.58
N GLY A 362 1.53 25.13 -21.48
CA GLY A 362 1.52 24.70 -22.88
C GLY A 362 0.69 25.58 -23.83
N GLU A 363 0.90 25.38 -25.13
CA GLU A 363 0.35 26.22 -26.20
C GLU A 363 -1.19 26.17 -26.28
N ALA A 364 -1.82 25.08 -25.86
CA ALA A 364 -3.28 24.98 -25.83
C ALA A 364 -3.91 25.95 -24.82
N ALA A 365 -3.37 26.01 -23.61
CA ALA A 365 -3.81 26.97 -22.59
C ALA A 365 -3.47 28.41 -22.98
N LYS A 366 -2.27 28.63 -23.55
CA LYS A 366 -1.82 29.95 -24.02
C LYS A 366 -2.70 30.53 -25.13
N ARG A 367 -3.03 29.75 -26.16
CA ARG A 367 -3.93 30.19 -27.25
C ARG A 367 -5.33 30.55 -26.77
N ASN A 368 -5.77 29.99 -25.65
CA ASN A 368 -7.06 30.29 -25.03
C ASN A 368 -6.97 31.35 -23.92
N ASN A 369 -5.82 32.01 -23.74
CA ASN A 369 -5.56 32.99 -22.68
C ASN A 369 -5.88 32.48 -21.26
N ASP A 370 -5.65 31.19 -21.00
CA ASP A 370 -5.97 30.53 -19.72
C ASP A 370 -4.72 29.90 -19.06
N LEU A 371 -3.57 30.56 -19.18
CA LEU A 371 -2.37 30.25 -18.39
C LEU A 371 -2.58 30.70 -16.93
N ARG A 372 -3.31 29.88 -16.16
CA ARG A 372 -3.54 30.10 -14.72
C ARG A 372 -2.24 29.87 -13.94
N GLY A 373 -2.03 30.65 -12.89
CA GLY A 373 -0.84 30.56 -12.04
C GLY A 373 -0.94 31.28 -10.70
N LYS A 374 -2.07 31.94 -10.40
CA LYS A 374 -2.29 32.73 -9.19
C LYS A 374 -2.68 31.85 -8.00
N ILE A 375 -2.33 32.29 -6.80
CA ILE A 375 -2.76 31.66 -5.55
C ILE A 375 -4.06 32.32 -5.08
N PHE A 376 -5.12 31.52 -4.89
CA PHE A 376 -6.45 32.00 -4.48
C PHE A 376 -6.98 31.23 -3.26
N GLU A 377 -7.78 31.91 -2.43
CA GLU A 377 -8.45 31.29 -1.28
C GLU A 377 -9.53 30.35 -1.78
N GLY A 378 -9.63 29.17 -1.17
CA GLY A 378 -10.62 28.17 -1.53
C GLY A 378 -11.08 27.36 -0.33
N SER A 379 -11.67 26.20 -0.62
CA SER A 379 -12.13 25.26 0.39
C SER A 379 -11.24 24.02 0.44
N GLN A 380 -11.63 23.03 1.24
CA GLN A 380 -10.99 21.72 1.22
C GLN A 380 -11.03 21.05 -0.17
N VAL A 381 -12.00 21.41 -1.01
CA VAL A 381 -12.20 20.80 -2.33
C VAL A 381 -11.97 21.82 -3.43
N GLN A 382 -11.26 21.39 -4.47
CA GLN A 382 -11.09 22.14 -5.72
C GLN A 382 -11.50 21.29 -6.91
N TRP A 383 -12.25 21.89 -7.83
CA TRP A 383 -12.69 21.24 -9.08
C TRP A 383 -11.98 21.85 -10.28
N GLU A 384 -11.48 21.00 -11.17
CA GLU A 384 -10.85 21.42 -12.42
C GLU A 384 -11.38 20.61 -13.60
N HIS A 385 -11.23 21.14 -14.82
CA HIS A 385 -11.68 20.48 -16.04
C HIS A 385 -10.49 20.08 -16.90
N THR A 386 -10.55 18.93 -17.57
CA THR A 386 -9.48 18.47 -18.47
C THR A 386 -9.50 19.20 -19.83
N ARG A 387 -9.71 20.51 -19.87
CA ARG A 387 -10.02 21.23 -21.12
C ARG A 387 -8.85 21.30 -22.11
N TYR A 388 -7.63 21.45 -21.61
CA TYR A 388 -6.46 21.75 -22.43
C TYR A 388 -5.50 20.57 -22.43
N PRO A 389 -5.05 20.10 -23.60
CA PRO A 389 -3.92 19.18 -23.69
C PRO A 389 -2.65 19.82 -23.10
N GLY A 390 -1.90 19.06 -22.31
CA GLY A 390 -0.71 19.52 -21.61
C GLY A 390 -0.46 18.85 -20.27
N LYS A 391 0.69 19.17 -19.66
CA LYS A 391 1.04 18.76 -18.29
C LYS A 391 0.77 19.91 -17.34
N HIS A 392 -0.31 19.78 -16.59
CA HIS A 392 -0.80 20.78 -15.65
C HIS A 392 -0.48 20.36 -14.24
N TRP A 393 -0.58 21.30 -13.29
CA TRP A 393 -0.46 20.92 -11.88
C TRP A 393 -1.32 21.77 -10.98
N ILE A 394 -1.60 21.20 -9.81
CA ILE A 394 -2.31 21.85 -8.73
C ILE A 394 -1.56 21.64 -7.42
N GLU A 395 -1.50 22.68 -6.58
CA GLU A 395 -0.92 22.62 -5.24
C GLU A 395 -1.89 23.25 -4.22
N CYS A 396 -1.98 22.64 -3.05
CA CYS A 396 -2.74 23.15 -1.90
C CYS A 396 -1.79 23.67 -0.82
N PHE A 397 -2.18 24.79 -0.21
CA PHE A 397 -1.48 25.45 0.87
C PHE A 397 -2.43 25.60 2.06
N ILE A 398 -1.93 25.29 3.25
CA ILE A 398 -2.63 25.58 4.51
C ILE A 398 -1.99 26.80 5.13
N VAL A 399 -2.78 27.84 5.38
CA VAL A 399 -2.30 29.12 5.92
C VAL A 399 -2.96 29.41 7.25
N GLN A 400 -2.15 29.74 8.25
CA GLN A 400 -2.58 30.15 9.59
C GLN A 400 -2.02 31.53 9.89
N GLY A 401 -2.90 32.50 10.14
CA GLY A 401 -2.51 33.91 10.15
C GLY A 401 -1.83 34.27 8.82
N ASN A 402 -0.56 34.67 8.89
CA ASN A 402 0.26 35.03 7.72
C ASN A 402 1.39 34.02 7.44
N ILE A 403 1.31 32.79 7.95
CA ILE A 403 2.32 31.75 7.73
C ILE A 403 1.70 30.58 6.96
N CYS A 404 2.37 30.12 5.92
CA CYS A 404 2.04 28.86 5.25
C CYS A 404 2.60 27.70 6.09
N VAL A 405 1.72 26.93 6.71
CA VAL A 405 2.07 25.88 7.68
C VAL A 405 2.13 24.47 7.08
N ALA A 406 1.61 24.29 5.86
CA ALA A 406 1.71 23.04 5.10
C ALA A 406 1.55 23.28 3.59
N ARG A 407 2.27 22.49 2.79
CA ARG A 407 2.19 22.44 1.32
C ARG A 407 1.94 21.00 0.88
N SER A 408 1.08 20.79 -0.12
CA SER A 408 0.82 19.44 -0.64
C SER A 408 1.93 18.93 -1.55
N GLY A 409 2.77 19.83 -2.06
CA GLY A 409 3.53 19.58 -3.27
C GLY A 409 2.63 19.60 -4.51
N ARG A 410 3.26 19.68 -5.68
CA ARG A 410 2.57 19.74 -6.97
C ARG A 410 1.95 18.38 -7.31
N PHE A 411 0.65 18.38 -7.55
CA PHE A 411 -0.08 17.25 -8.12
C PHE A 411 -0.17 17.44 -9.63
N PHE A 412 0.53 16.62 -10.41
CA PHE A 412 0.56 16.75 -11.87
C PHE A 412 -0.58 15.98 -12.54
N VAL A 413 -1.15 16.58 -13.59
CA VAL A 413 -2.19 16.00 -14.44
C VAL A 413 -1.72 16.07 -15.88
N ASN A 414 -1.79 14.93 -16.57
CA ASN A 414 -1.41 14.80 -17.97
C ASN A 414 -2.68 14.74 -18.82
N ILE A 415 -2.85 15.65 -19.78
CA ILE A 415 -4.02 15.71 -20.67
C ILE A 415 -3.56 15.65 -22.13
N ARG A 416 -4.23 14.87 -22.98
CA ARG A 416 -3.92 14.77 -24.41
C ARG A 416 -5.16 14.89 -25.29
#